data_AF-A0A815V6A2-F1
#
_entry.id   AF-A0A815V6A2-F1
#
_cell.length_a   1.000
_cell.length_b   1.000
_cell.length_c   1.000
_cell.angle_alpha   90.00
_cell.angle_beta   90.00
_cell.angle_gamma   90.00
#
_symmetry.space_group_name_H-M   'P 1'
#
loop_
_entity.id
_entity.type
_entity.pdbx_description
1 polymer ?
#
loop_
_entity_poly.entity_id
_entity_poly.type
_entity_poly.pdbx_seq_one_letter_code
_entity_poly.pdbx_strand_id
1 'polypeptide(L)'
;MVWFNQETVTSAMLLQYYLNRIRQESVFDIINQDDPNSKDTVIQSSEENKTNILEIQNHLADLLEPYCNKENGLILDTLEYAGEKQVHIMDFIPARCLQTLFSMLNHVLRTIIKRQLFSSDRTPLSEKQIEQYLVKSLIISMIWSFSGDSKLKYRQQLGEFIMNTIKNSNITSPADKSLPIVDFEVNSEGEWESWLLKVPSIELEGSKVDASDLVIPTIDTIRHETLLYTWLNERKPLLLCGPPG
;
A
#
# COMPACT_ATOMS: atom_id res chain seq x y z
N MET A 1 25.85 14.46 27.69
CA MET A 1 24.82 13.45 27.33
C MET A 1 23.83 14.14 26.40
N VAL A 2 23.55 13.56 25.23
CA VAL A 2 22.60 14.12 24.25
C VAL A 2 21.35 13.24 24.29
N TRP A 3 20.20 13.83 24.61
CA TRP A 3 18.91 13.15 24.68
C TRP A 3 18.02 13.65 23.55
N PHE A 4 17.49 12.75 22.74
CA PHE A 4 16.50 13.06 21.70
C PHE A 4 15.13 12.59 22.17
N ASN A 5 14.17 13.51 22.23
CA ASN A 5 12.79 13.18 22.58
C ASN A 5 12.06 12.59 21.38
N GLN A 6 10.98 11.83 21.61
CA GLN A 6 10.10 11.36 20.53
C GLN A 6 9.47 12.51 19.73
N GLU A 7 9.34 13.69 20.34
CA GLU A 7 8.86 14.92 19.68
C GLU A 7 9.91 15.57 18.76
N THR A 8 11.18 15.15 18.80
CA THR A 8 12.23 15.73 17.96
C THR A 8 11.99 15.44 16.47
N VAL A 9 11.40 14.29 16.15
CA VAL A 9 11.02 13.92 14.79
C VAL A 9 9.53 13.61 14.76
N THR A 10 8.73 14.55 14.27
CA THR A 10 7.28 14.38 14.21
C THR A 10 6.84 13.55 13.01
N SER A 11 5.67 12.92 13.11
CA SER A 11 5.04 12.19 11.99
C SER A 11 4.90 13.05 10.74
N ALA A 12 4.57 14.33 10.91
CA ALA A 12 4.49 15.30 9.81
C ALA A 12 5.85 15.54 9.13
N MET A 13 6.95 15.55 9.89
CA MET A 13 8.30 15.66 9.32
C MET A 13 8.67 14.41 8.51
N LEU A 14 8.34 13.22 9.00
CA LEU A 14 8.57 11.97 8.27
C LEU A 14 7.79 11.92 6.96
N LEU A 15 6.53 12.36 6.97
CA LEU A 15 5.68 12.39 5.80
C LEU A 15 6.18 13.40 4.75
N GLN A 16 6.57 14.61 5.18
CA GLN A 16 7.17 15.60 4.28
C GLN A 16 8.51 15.12 3.72
N TYR A 17 9.34 14.49 4.56
CA TYR A 17 10.60 13.90 4.12
C TYR A 17 10.36 12.83 3.04
N TYR A 18 9.37 11.95 3.25
CA TYR A 18 9.00 10.95 2.25
C TYR A 18 8.53 11.59 0.93
N LEU A 19 7.64 12.59 0.97
CA LEU A 19 7.21 13.31 -0.23
C LEU A 19 8.37 13.96 -0.97
N ASN A 20 9.28 14.62 -0.26
CA ASN A 20 10.46 15.22 -0.88
C ASN A 20 11.38 14.16 -1.50
N ARG A 21 11.53 13.01 -0.84
CA ARG A 21 12.35 11.91 -1.34
C ARG A 21 11.80 11.33 -2.64
N ILE A 22 10.49 11.07 -2.72
CA ILE A 22 9.86 10.61 -3.98
C ILE A 22 9.83 11.69 -5.07
N ARG A 23 10.23 12.93 -4.82
CA ARG A 23 10.41 13.94 -5.87
C ARG A 23 11.83 13.98 -6.41
N GLN A 24 12.80 13.46 -5.66
CA GLN A 24 14.23 13.57 -5.94
C GLN A 24 14.86 12.24 -6.35
N GLU A 25 14.45 11.14 -5.72
CA GLU A 25 15.02 9.80 -5.94
C GLU A 25 13.97 8.92 -6.62
N SER A 26 14.36 8.21 -7.69
CA SER A 26 13.42 7.30 -8.35
C SER A 26 13.06 6.14 -7.42
N VAL A 27 11.78 5.77 -7.35
CA VAL A 27 11.31 4.71 -6.44
C VAL A 27 11.89 3.33 -6.81
N PHE A 28 12.40 3.18 -8.03
CA PHE A 28 13.15 2.00 -8.46
C PHE A 28 14.56 1.97 -7.84
N ASP A 29 15.25 3.10 -7.76
CA ASP A 29 16.57 3.20 -7.11
C ASP A 29 16.51 2.98 -5.59
N ILE A 30 15.37 3.31 -4.97
CA ILE A 30 15.14 3.15 -3.53
C ILE A 30 15.24 1.67 -3.09
N ILE A 31 15.06 0.71 -4.01
CA ILE A 31 15.04 -0.75 -3.72
C ILE A 31 16.11 -1.51 -4.47
N ASN A 32 16.44 -1.08 -5.69
CA ASN A 32 17.30 -1.84 -6.62
C ASN A 32 18.80 -1.81 -6.28
N GLN A 33 19.22 -1.41 -5.07
CA GLN A 33 20.64 -1.44 -4.70
C GLN A 33 21.22 -2.86 -4.64
N ASP A 34 20.41 -3.91 -4.44
CA ASP A 34 20.95 -5.29 -4.24
C ASP A 34 20.43 -6.38 -5.21
N ASP A 35 19.81 -6.05 -6.37
CA ASP A 35 19.59 -7.08 -7.42
C ASP A 35 19.84 -6.54 -8.86
N PRO A 36 21.04 -6.75 -9.41
CA PRO A 36 21.40 -6.29 -10.76
C PRO A 36 20.65 -7.03 -11.89
N ASN A 37 19.95 -8.14 -11.61
CA ASN A 37 19.20 -8.94 -12.60
C ASN A 37 17.68 -8.70 -12.57
N SER A 38 17.20 -7.75 -11.77
CA SER A 38 15.79 -7.36 -11.75
C SER A 38 15.35 -6.88 -13.16
N LYS A 39 14.14 -7.28 -13.58
CA LYS A 39 13.51 -6.73 -14.81
C LYS A 39 13.37 -5.21 -14.75
N ASP A 40 13.41 -4.62 -13.55
CA ASP A 40 13.35 -3.18 -13.31
C ASP A 40 14.69 -2.48 -13.59
N THR A 41 15.80 -3.20 -13.56
CA THR A 41 17.14 -2.65 -13.88
C THR A 41 17.32 -2.42 -15.38
N VAL A 42 16.67 -3.23 -16.22
CA VAL A 42 16.64 -3.07 -17.69
C VAL A 42 15.77 -1.87 -18.10
N ILE A 43 14.73 -1.60 -17.31
CA ILE A 43 13.81 -0.46 -17.49
C ILE A 43 14.53 0.90 -17.33
N GLN A 44 15.53 0.98 -16.47
CA GLN A 44 16.27 2.22 -16.14
C GLN A 44 17.52 2.47 -17.01
N SER A 45 17.76 1.68 -18.05
CA SER A 45 19.06 1.69 -18.76
C SER A 45 19.33 2.96 -19.57
N SER A 46 18.31 3.76 -19.91
CA SER A 46 18.46 5.04 -20.62
C SER A 46 18.20 6.25 -19.71
N GLU A 47 18.97 7.31 -19.92
CA GLU A 47 18.75 8.62 -19.27
C GLU A 47 17.33 9.14 -19.50
N GLU A 48 16.80 8.95 -20.71
CA GLU A 48 15.43 9.34 -21.09
C GLU A 48 14.35 8.59 -20.30
N ASN A 49 14.57 7.30 -19.99
CA ASN A 49 13.64 6.57 -19.14
C ASN A 49 13.68 7.08 -17.70
N LYS A 50 14.86 7.48 -17.20
CA LYS A 50 14.99 8.03 -15.84
C LYS A 50 14.26 9.38 -15.70
N THR A 51 14.37 10.26 -16.69
CA THR A 51 13.64 11.53 -16.70
C THR A 51 12.14 11.29 -16.74
N ASN A 52 11.66 10.42 -17.63
CA ASN A 52 10.23 10.09 -17.76
C ASN A 52 9.67 9.45 -16.46
N ILE A 53 10.43 8.57 -15.82
CA ILE A 53 10.06 7.98 -14.52
C ILE A 53 9.89 9.08 -13.48
N LEU A 54 10.84 10.00 -13.37
CA LEU A 54 10.82 11.06 -12.37
C LEU A 54 9.70 12.08 -12.62
N GLU A 55 9.38 12.38 -13.88
CA GLU A 55 8.25 13.24 -14.26
C GLU A 55 6.90 12.65 -13.81
N ILE A 56 6.65 11.38 -14.13
CA ILE A 56 5.44 10.68 -13.67
C ILE A 56 5.40 10.62 -12.15
N GLN A 57 6.52 10.32 -11.51
CA GLN A 57 6.61 10.23 -10.05
C GLN A 57 6.33 11.57 -9.37
N ASN A 58 6.82 12.69 -9.92
CA ASN A 58 6.52 14.03 -9.44
C ASN A 58 5.02 14.35 -9.57
N HIS A 59 4.40 14.01 -10.69
CA HIS A 59 2.96 14.17 -10.87
C HIS A 59 2.16 13.33 -9.85
N LEU A 60 2.58 12.09 -9.58
CA LEU A 60 1.96 11.26 -8.54
C LEU A 60 2.16 11.85 -7.12
N ALA A 61 3.31 12.47 -6.86
CA ALA A 61 3.56 13.18 -5.60
C ALA A 61 2.63 14.40 -5.45
N ASP A 62 2.37 15.14 -6.53
CA ASP A 62 1.41 16.26 -6.54
C ASP A 62 -0.01 15.77 -6.22
N LEU A 63 -0.41 14.61 -6.72
CA LEU A 63 -1.71 13.99 -6.41
C LEU A 63 -1.80 13.52 -4.95
N LEU A 64 -0.68 13.13 -4.33
CA LEU A 64 -0.63 12.70 -2.91
C LEU A 64 -0.58 13.87 -1.92
N GLU A 65 -0.03 15.01 -2.33
CA GLU A 65 0.23 16.16 -1.46
C GLU A 65 -1.00 16.64 -0.66
N PRO A 66 -2.23 16.72 -1.23
CA PRO A 66 -3.42 17.11 -0.48
C PRO A 66 -3.74 16.19 0.71
N TYR A 67 -3.41 14.90 0.60
CA TYR A 67 -3.65 13.90 1.65
C TYR A 67 -2.57 13.91 2.75
N CYS A 68 -1.44 14.56 2.48
CA CYS A 68 -0.27 14.61 3.34
C CYS A 68 -0.14 15.92 4.14
N ASN A 69 -1.12 16.82 4.02
CA ASN A 69 -1.03 18.16 4.56
C ASN A 69 -0.86 18.17 6.08
N LYS A 70 -0.09 19.12 6.62
CA LYS A 70 0.25 19.17 8.05
C LYS A 70 -0.96 19.49 8.94
N GLU A 71 -1.94 20.22 8.40
CA GLU A 71 -3.17 20.60 9.07
C GLU A 71 -4.32 19.82 8.42
N ASN A 72 -4.91 18.86 9.16
CA ASN A 72 -6.04 18.02 8.72
C ASN A 72 -5.75 17.17 7.46
N GLY A 73 -4.57 16.57 7.40
CA GLY A 73 -4.21 15.63 6.34
C GLY A 73 -4.77 14.24 6.65
N LEU A 74 -5.42 13.61 5.66
CA LEU A 74 -6.02 12.28 5.78
C LEU A 74 -5.06 11.26 6.43
N ILE A 75 -3.79 11.26 6.06
CA ILE A 75 -2.80 10.29 6.55
C ILE A 75 -2.53 10.50 8.05
N LEU A 76 -2.35 11.75 8.50
CA LEU A 76 -2.06 12.06 9.90
C LEU A 76 -3.28 11.82 10.78
N ASP A 77 -4.48 12.22 10.33
CA ASP A 77 -5.74 12.00 11.05
C ASP A 77 -6.02 10.49 11.21
N THR A 78 -5.76 9.71 10.16
CA THR A 78 -5.92 8.25 10.20
C THR A 78 -4.88 7.59 11.11
N LEU A 79 -3.66 8.11 11.15
CA LEU A 79 -2.59 7.62 12.02
C LEU A 79 -2.91 7.90 13.51
N GLU A 80 -3.41 9.09 13.82
CA GLU A 80 -3.86 9.47 15.16
C GLU A 80 -5.05 8.61 15.59
N TYR A 81 -6.05 8.45 14.73
CA TYR A 81 -7.20 7.58 15.00
C TYR A 81 -6.78 6.13 15.28
N ALA A 82 -5.86 5.58 14.48
CA ALA A 82 -5.34 4.24 14.70
C ALA A 82 -4.66 4.12 16.07
N GLY A 83 -3.76 5.04 16.40
CA GLY A 83 -3.00 4.99 17.65
C GLY A 83 -3.84 5.22 18.91
N GLU A 84 -4.85 6.10 18.86
CA GLU A 84 -5.66 6.44 20.03
C GLU A 84 -6.89 5.56 20.23
N LYS A 85 -7.53 5.12 19.14
CA LYS A 85 -8.86 4.49 19.20
C LYS A 85 -8.84 2.99 18.95
N GLN A 86 -7.70 2.41 18.54
CA GLN A 86 -7.61 1.00 18.20
C GLN A 86 -6.73 0.21 19.16
N VAL A 87 -6.95 -1.11 19.16
CA VAL A 87 -6.16 -2.05 19.96
C VAL A 87 -5.31 -2.89 19.02
N HIS A 88 -4.00 -2.83 19.26
CA HIS A 88 -2.95 -3.51 18.51
C HIS A 88 -2.39 -4.67 19.34
N ILE A 89 -1.83 -5.68 18.68
CA ILE A 89 -1.10 -6.76 19.36
C ILE A 89 0.23 -6.25 19.93
N MET A 90 0.91 -5.36 19.19
CA MET A 90 2.18 -4.75 19.57
C MET A 90 1.97 -3.28 19.95
N ASP A 91 2.92 -2.68 20.66
CA ASP A 91 2.89 -1.25 20.97
C ASP A 91 2.80 -0.41 19.67
N PHE A 92 1.92 0.59 19.70
CA PHE A 92 1.70 1.46 18.55
C PHE A 92 2.85 2.47 18.43
N ILE A 93 3.60 2.39 17.33
CA ILE A 93 4.73 3.26 17.04
C ILE A 93 4.43 3.99 15.71
N PRO A 94 4.14 5.31 15.73
CA PRO A 94 3.77 6.05 14.53
C PRO A 94 4.80 5.94 13.39
N ALA A 95 6.10 5.98 13.72
CA ALA A 95 7.17 5.84 12.75
C ALA A 95 7.19 4.47 12.05
N ARG A 96 6.85 3.37 12.76
CA ARG A 96 6.74 2.02 12.18
C ARG A 96 5.62 1.99 11.15
N CYS A 97 4.44 2.48 11.54
CA CYS A 97 3.25 2.54 10.71
C CYS A 97 3.49 3.37 9.43
N LEU A 98 4.11 4.55 9.57
CA LEU A 98 4.48 5.38 8.42
C LEU A 98 5.53 4.72 7.52
N GLN A 99 6.54 4.04 8.06
CA GLN A 99 7.51 3.31 7.24
C GLN A 99 6.86 2.18 6.44
N THR A 100 5.91 1.45 7.02
CA THR A 100 5.13 0.43 6.31
C THR A 100 4.25 1.07 5.23
N LEU A 101 3.61 2.21 5.51
CA LEU A 101 2.84 2.96 4.53
C LEU A 101 3.70 3.40 3.35
N PHE A 102 4.87 3.99 3.60
CA PHE A 102 5.81 4.42 2.57
C PHE A 102 6.24 3.27 1.68
N SER A 103 6.45 2.09 2.26
CA SER A 103 6.80 0.89 1.50
C SER A 103 5.67 0.42 0.57
N MET A 104 4.43 0.44 1.06
CA MET A 104 3.27 0.12 0.22
C MET A 104 3.03 1.18 -0.86
N LEU A 105 3.20 2.47 -0.55
CA LEU A 105 3.07 3.55 -1.52
C LEU A 105 4.15 3.48 -2.60
N ASN A 106 5.40 3.19 -2.24
CA ASN A 106 6.46 2.94 -3.21
C ASN A 106 6.06 1.83 -4.21
N HIS A 107 5.49 0.73 -3.72
CA HIS A 107 4.97 -0.33 -4.59
C HIS A 107 3.87 0.17 -5.53
N VAL A 108 2.91 0.95 -5.03
CA VAL A 108 1.83 1.56 -5.84
C VAL A 108 2.40 2.47 -6.93
N LEU A 109 3.35 3.34 -6.59
CA LEU A 109 4.02 4.25 -7.53
C LEU A 109 4.74 3.45 -8.62
N ARG A 110 5.49 2.39 -8.27
CA ARG A 110 6.13 1.53 -9.29
C ARG A 110 5.11 0.85 -10.18
N THR A 111 4.00 0.36 -9.63
CA THR A 111 2.96 -0.29 -10.42
C THR A 111 2.36 0.68 -11.45
N ILE A 112 2.08 1.92 -11.06
CA ILE A 112 1.61 2.96 -11.99
C ILE A 112 2.68 3.26 -13.04
N ILE A 113 3.94 3.51 -12.64
CA ILE A 113 5.00 3.87 -13.58
C ILE A 113 5.27 2.72 -14.57
N LYS A 114 5.29 1.47 -14.11
CA LYS A 114 5.40 0.30 -14.98
C LYS A 114 4.24 0.20 -15.95
N ARG A 115 3.03 0.52 -15.48
CA ARG A 115 1.81 0.51 -16.30
C ARG A 115 1.85 1.58 -17.39
N GLN A 116 2.40 2.76 -17.10
CA GLN A 116 2.50 3.88 -18.02
C GLN A 116 3.61 3.71 -19.07
N LEU A 117 4.79 3.22 -18.66
CA LEU A 117 5.98 3.22 -19.53
C LEU A 117 6.27 1.88 -20.20
N PHE A 118 5.91 0.74 -19.59
CA PHE A 118 6.39 -0.58 -20.01
C PHE A 118 5.28 -1.57 -20.38
N SER A 119 4.02 -1.12 -20.41
CA SER A 119 2.91 -1.96 -20.86
C SER A 119 2.75 -1.90 -22.37
N SER A 120 3.51 -2.72 -23.09
CA SER A 120 3.49 -2.77 -24.57
C SER A 120 2.14 -3.17 -25.16
N ASP A 121 1.32 -3.88 -24.37
CA ASP A 121 0.10 -4.57 -24.86
C ASP A 121 -1.20 -3.94 -24.34
N ARG A 122 -1.12 -2.96 -23.43
CA ARG A 122 -2.29 -2.36 -22.78
C ARG A 122 -2.23 -0.84 -22.81
N THR A 123 -3.37 -0.22 -23.13
CA THR A 123 -3.52 1.24 -23.16
C THR A 123 -3.03 1.88 -21.85
N PRO A 124 -2.25 2.98 -21.89
CA PRO A 124 -1.90 3.74 -20.70
C PRO A 124 -3.16 4.18 -19.94
N LEU A 125 -3.06 4.29 -18.60
CA LEU A 125 -4.18 4.76 -17.79
C LEU A 125 -4.41 6.25 -18.05
N SER A 126 -5.68 6.65 -18.10
CA SER A 126 -6.06 8.07 -18.10
C SER A 126 -5.72 8.73 -16.75
N GLU A 127 -5.55 10.05 -16.74
CA GLU A 127 -5.25 10.82 -15.53
C GLU A 127 -6.26 10.54 -14.40
N LYS A 128 -7.54 10.46 -14.74
CA LYS A 128 -8.60 10.10 -13.79
C LYS A 128 -8.41 8.69 -13.21
N GLN A 129 -8.02 7.71 -14.04
CA GLN A 129 -7.76 6.35 -13.56
C GLN A 129 -6.52 6.27 -12.67
N ILE A 130 -5.48 7.06 -12.98
CA ILE A 130 -4.28 7.18 -12.15
C ILE A 130 -4.66 7.72 -10.77
N GLU A 131 -5.41 8.83 -10.71
CA GLU A 131 -5.88 9.42 -9.46
C GLU A 131 -6.72 8.43 -8.64
N GLN A 132 -7.71 7.77 -9.27
CA GLN A 132 -8.53 6.76 -8.59
C GLN A 132 -7.69 5.59 -8.08
N TYR A 133 -6.79 5.05 -8.90
CA TYR A 133 -5.94 3.94 -8.50
C TYR A 133 -5.04 4.33 -7.33
N LEU A 134 -4.37 5.48 -7.41
CA LEU A 134 -3.45 5.98 -6.41
C LEU A 134 -4.14 6.18 -5.05
N VAL A 135 -5.27 6.90 -5.04
CA VAL A 135 -5.95 7.24 -3.78
C VAL A 135 -6.66 6.02 -3.19
N LYS A 136 -7.29 5.17 -3.99
CA LYS A 136 -7.86 3.90 -3.48
C LYS A 136 -6.77 2.99 -2.92
N SER A 137 -5.61 2.93 -3.57
CA SER A 137 -4.46 2.15 -3.08
C SER A 137 -3.85 2.76 -1.81
N LEU A 138 -3.86 4.09 -1.67
CA LEU A 138 -3.49 4.79 -0.43
C LEU A 138 -4.42 4.38 0.72
N ILE A 139 -5.73 4.32 0.50
CA ILE A 139 -6.71 3.88 1.52
C ILE A 139 -6.38 2.47 2.00
N ILE A 140 -6.21 1.51 1.08
CA ILE A 140 -5.82 0.14 1.41
C ILE A 140 -4.49 0.13 2.18
N SER A 141 -3.50 0.87 1.70
CA SER A 141 -2.17 0.94 2.31
C SER A 141 -2.22 1.48 3.73
N MET A 142 -3.03 2.52 4.01
CA MET A 142 -3.23 3.03 5.37
C MET A 142 -3.88 1.99 6.28
N ILE A 143 -4.90 1.26 5.79
CA ILE A 143 -5.55 0.23 6.62
C ILE A 143 -4.54 -0.84 7.04
N TRP A 144 -3.77 -1.37 6.10
CA TRP A 144 -2.80 -2.44 6.38
C TRP A 144 -1.56 -1.97 7.14
N SER A 145 -1.08 -0.76 6.90
CA SER A 145 0.08 -0.22 7.60
C SER A 145 -0.22 0.21 9.04
N PHE A 146 -1.42 0.73 9.29
CA PHE A 146 -1.76 1.28 10.61
C PHE A 146 -2.48 0.27 11.49
N SER A 147 -3.23 -0.69 10.91
CA SER A 147 -4.01 -1.68 11.66
C SER A 147 -3.69 -3.15 11.28
N GLY A 148 -2.54 -3.38 10.64
CA GLY A 148 -2.10 -4.72 10.24
C GLY A 148 -1.92 -5.69 11.42
N ASP A 149 -1.49 -5.19 12.58
CA ASP A 149 -1.37 -5.94 13.84
C ASP A 149 -2.64 -5.87 14.72
N SER A 150 -3.74 -5.33 14.19
CA SER A 150 -5.03 -5.26 14.88
C SER A 150 -5.98 -6.36 14.40
N LYS A 151 -7.00 -6.65 15.22
CA LYS A 151 -8.09 -7.57 14.85
C LYS A 151 -8.90 -7.04 13.66
N LEU A 152 -9.52 -7.94 12.90
CA LEU A 152 -10.34 -7.60 11.72
C LEU A 152 -11.35 -6.46 11.98
N LYS A 153 -12.03 -6.47 13.14
CA LYS A 153 -12.97 -5.41 13.54
C LYS A 153 -12.34 -4.01 13.49
N TYR A 154 -11.11 -3.85 13.96
CA TYR A 154 -10.44 -2.54 13.95
C TYR A 154 -10.01 -2.13 12.54
N ARG A 155 -9.62 -3.09 11.70
CA ARG A 155 -9.33 -2.83 10.28
C ARG A 155 -10.58 -2.34 9.54
N GLN A 156 -11.75 -2.94 9.84
CA GLN A 156 -13.05 -2.50 9.30
C GLN A 156 -13.39 -1.07 9.76
N GLN A 157 -13.28 -0.79 11.07
CA GLN A 157 -13.52 0.54 11.63
C GLN A 157 -12.59 1.62 11.05
N LEU A 158 -11.32 1.27 10.81
CA LEU A 158 -10.37 2.19 10.18
C LEU A 158 -10.79 2.51 8.73
N GLY A 159 -11.20 1.49 7.98
CA GLY A 159 -11.74 1.67 6.64
C GLY A 159 -12.96 2.58 6.62
N GLU A 160 -13.91 2.37 7.54
CA GLU A 160 -15.08 3.25 7.70
C GLU A 160 -14.69 4.69 8.05
N PHE A 161 -13.73 4.88 8.96
CA PHE A 161 -13.21 6.20 9.33
C PHE A 161 -12.61 6.92 8.11
N ILE A 162 -11.74 6.25 7.34
CA ILE A 162 -11.12 6.82 6.14
C ILE A 162 -12.20 7.21 5.12
N MET A 163 -13.12 6.30 4.82
CA MET A 163 -14.18 6.53 3.83
C MET A 163 -15.12 7.69 4.22
N ASN A 164 -15.42 7.85 5.52
CA ASN A 164 -16.19 8.97 6.02
C ASN A 164 -15.43 10.30 5.88
N THR A 165 -14.12 10.29 6.11
CA THR A 165 -13.26 11.48 5.99
C THR A 165 -13.17 11.97 4.55
N ILE A 166 -13.07 11.04 3.58
CA ILE A 166 -12.97 11.39 2.14
C ILE A 166 -14.32 11.47 1.42
N LYS A 167 -15.44 11.49 2.13
CA LYS A 167 -16.80 11.41 1.53
C LYS A 167 -17.09 12.49 0.50
N ASN A 168 -16.45 13.67 0.62
CA ASN A 168 -16.62 14.79 -0.30
C ASN A 168 -15.57 14.81 -1.44
N SER A 169 -14.68 13.82 -1.50
CA SER A 169 -13.71 13.67 -2.59
C SER A 169 -14.36 13.05 -3.82
N ASN A 170 -13.71 13.19 -4.99
CA ASN A 170 -14.15 12.56 -6.23
C ASN A 170 -13.82 11.05 -6.30
N ILE A 171 -13.40 10.44 -5.20
CA ILE A 171 -12.98 9.03 -5.15
C ILE A 171 -14.20 8.12 -5.02
N THR A 172 -14.32 7.14 -5.92
CA THR A 172 -15.47 6.22 -5.89
C THR A 172 -15.34 5.24 -4.73
N SER A 173 -16.47 4.90 -4.11
CA SER A 173 -16.57 3.81 -3.12
C SER A 173 -16.83 2.47 -3.81
N PRO A 174 -16.58 1.33 -3.14
CA PRO A 174 -16.99 0.02 -3.66
C PRO A 174 -18.48 -0.04 -3.98
N ALA A 175 -18.84 -0.78 -5.04
CA ALA A 175 -20.23 -0.95 -5.47
C ALA A 175 -21.05 -1.71 -4.43
N ASP A 176 -20.46 -2.76 -3.86
CA ASP A 176 -21.06 -3.52 -2.75
C ASP A 176 -20.68 -2.89 -1.41
N LYS A 177 -21.64 -2.22 -0.79
CA LYS A 177 -21.48 -1.57 0.52
C LYS A 177 -21.75 -2.50 1.70
N SER A 178 -22.13 -3.75 1.44
CA SER A 178 -22.35 -4.74 2.49
C SER A 178 -21.03 -5.33 3.02
N LEU A 179 -19.99 -5.27 2.20
CA LEU A 179 -18.65 -5.74 2.53
C LEU A 179 -17.76 -4.60 3.04
N PRO A 180 -16.86 -4.87 3.99
CA PRO A 180 -15.91 -3.88 4.46
C PRO A 180 -14.83 -3.59 3.41
N ILE A 181 -14.19 -2.41 3.50
CA ILE A 181 -13.13 -1.99 2.56
C ILE A 181 -11.97 -2.99 2.47
N VAL A 182 -11.64 -3.68 3.56
CA VAL A 182 -10.57 -4.70 3.58
C VAL A 182 -10.84 -5.93 2.72
N ASP A 183 -12.09 -6.15 2.30
CA ASP A 183 -12.50 -7.26 1.43
C ASP A 183 -12.50 -6.86 -0.06
N PHE A 184 -11.99 -5.66 -0.36
CA PHE A 184 -11.70 -5.20 -1.70
C PHE A 184 -10.21 -4.96 -1.91
N GLU A 185 -9.83 -5.03 -3.17
CA GLU A 185 -8.58 -4.51 -3.69
C GLU A 185 -8.84 -3.48 -4.80
N VAL A 186 -7.78 -2.87 -5.31
CA VAL A 186 -7.85 -2.00 -6.49
C VAL A 186 -7.26 -2.75 -7.67
N ASN A 187 -8.09 -2.98 -8.69
CA ASN A 187 -7.66 -3.65 -9.90
C ASN A 187 -6.73 -2.75 -10.76
N SER A 188 -6.18 -3.30 -11.83
CA SER A 188 -5.26 -2.57 -12.71
C SER A 188 -5.87 -1.39 -13.47
N GLU A 189 -7.19 -1.21 -13.42
CA GLU A 189 -7.92 -0.12 -14.06
C GLU A 189 -8.26 1.02 -13.08
N GLY A 190 -7.94 0.85 -11.79
CA GLY A 190 -8.27 1.82 -10.75
C GLY A 190 -9.64 1.63 -10.14
N GLU A 191 -10.28 0.47 -10.32
CA GLU A 191 -11.60 0.15 -9.75
C GLU A 191 -11.52 -0.82 -8.58
N TRP A 192 -12.52 -0.74 -7.70
CA TRP A 192 -12.65 -1.67 -6.58
C TRP A 192 -13.08 -3.04 -7.08
N GLU A 193 -12.34 -4.08 -6.67
CA GLU A 193 -12.62 -5.48 -7.00
C GLU A 193 -12.67 -6.30 -5.72
N SER A 194 -13.65 -7.20 -5.58
CA SER A 194 -13.75 -8.05 -4.40
C SER A 194 -12.68 -9.13 -4.43
N TRP A 195 -12.00 -9.35 -3.30
CA TRP A 195 -11.05 -10.46 -3.16
C TRP A 195 -11.68 -11.83 -3.44
N LEU A 196 -13.00 -11.97 -3.24
CA LEU A 196 -13.73 -13.21 -3.51
C LEU A 196 -13.60 -13.65 -4.97
N LEU A 197 -13.53 -12.69 -5.91
CA LEU A 197 -13.39 -12.99 -7.34
C LEU A 197 -12.03 -13.57 -7.70
N LYS A 198 -11.03 -13.40 -6.83
CA LYS A 198 -9.68 -13.93 -7.02
C LYS A 198 -9.44 -15.28 -6.37
N VAL A 199 -10.37 -15.77 -5.54
CA VAL A 199 -10.23 -17.09 -4.92
C VAL A 199 -10.49 -18.17 -5.98
N PRO A 200 -9.48 -18.95 -6.42
CA PRO A 200 -9.70 -19.99 -7.39
C PRO A 200 -10.42 -21.17 -6.75
N SER A 201 -11.38 -21.75 -7.48
CA SER A 201 -11.97 -23.03 -7.12
C SER A 201 -10.97 -24.15 -7.36
N ILE A 202 -10.58 -24.85 -6.30
CA ILE A 202 -9.70 -26.03 -6.39
C ILE A 202 -10.52 -27.28 -6.10
N GLU A 203 -10.46 -28.24 -7.02
CA GLU A 203 -10.91 -29.61 -6.77
C GLU A 203 -9.76 -30.42 -6.17
N LEU A 204 -9.95 -30.95 -4.96
CA LEU A 204 -8.92 -31.70 -4.25
C LEU A 204 -9.00 -33.20 -4.60
N GLU A 205 -7.87 -33.75 -5.07
CA GLU A 205 -7.70 -35.20 -5.15
C GLU A 205 -7.60 -35.78 -3.73
N GLY A 206 -8.43 -36.78 -3.41
CA GLY A 206 -8.52 -37.36 -2.06
C GLY A 206 -7.20 -37.90 -1.49
N SER A 207 -6.21 -38.19 -2.34
CA SER A 207 -4.87 -38.64 -1.95
C SER A 207 -3.94 -37.52 -1.43
N LYS A 208 -4.28 -36.24 -1.65
CA LYS A 208 -3.45 -35.08 -1.29
C LYS A 208 -4.02 -34.23 -0.15
N VAL A 209 -5.11 -34.67 0.47
CA VAL A 209 -5.83 -33.89 1.50
C VAL A 209 -4.97 -33.64 2.75
N ASP A 210 -4.09 -34.57 3.10
CA ASP A 210 -3.20 -34.46 4.28
C ASP A 210 -1.78 -33.97 3.93
N ALA A 211 -1.57 -33.48 2.70
CA ALA A 211 -0.26 -33.03 2.25
C ALA A 211 0.11 -31.70 2.93
N SER A 212 1.29 -31.63 3.57
CA SER A 212 1.73 -30.46 4.34
C SER A 212 2.05 -29.23 3.49
N ASP A 213 2.18 -29.40 2.18
CA ASP A 213 2.44 -28.37 1.18
C ASP A 213 1.15 -27.83 0.52
N LEU A 214 -0.01 -28.43 0.81
CA LEU A 214 -1.28 -28.00 0.27
C LEU A 214 -1.85 -26.84 1.09
N VAL A 215 -1.93 -25.65 0.48
CA VAL A 215 -2.63 -24.48 1.04
C VAL A 215 -3.92 -24.27 0.28
N ILE A 216 -5.06 -24.36 0.96
CA ILE A 216 -6.37 -24.07 0.36
C ILE A 216 -6.50 -22.55 0.21
N PRO A 217 -6.72 -22.04 -1.01
CA PRO A 217 -6.87 -20.62 -1.22
C PRO A 217 -8.19 -20.15 -0.62
N THR A 218 -8.08 -19.12 0.21
CA THR A 218 -9.19 -18.38 0.78
C THR A 218 -8.97 -16.89 0.52
N ILE A 219 -9.96 -16.07 0.84
CA ILE A 219 -9.82 -14.60 0.81
C ILE A 219 -8.61 -14.19 1.66
N ASP A 220 -8.47 -14.77 2.86
CA ASP A 220 -7.39 -14.43 3.78
C ASP A 220 -6.02 -14.84 3.24
N THR A 221 -5.87 -16.02 2.64
CA THR A 221 -4.57 -16.45 2.13
C THR A 221 -4.11 -15.53 1.00
N ILE A 222 -4.96 -15.26 0.01
CA ILE A 222 -4.59 -14.45 -1.16
C ILE A 222 -4.29 -13.01 -0.75
N ARG A 223 -5.09 -12.46 0.17
CA ARG A 223 -4.91 -11.09 0.67
C ARG A 223 -3.61 -10.92 1.45
N HIS A 224 -3.33 -11.80 2.41
CA HIS A 224 -2.10 -11.71 3.19
C HIS A 224 -0.88 -12.08 2.34
N GLU A 225 -0.99 -13.05 1.43
CA GLU A 225 0.04 -13.37 0.46
C GLU A 225 0.42 -12.15 -0.40
N THR A 226 -0.57 -11.42 -0.92
CA THR A 226 -0.33 -10.21 -1.71
C THR A 226 0.42 -9.14 -0.91
N LEU A 227 0.02 -8.89 0.35
CA LEU A 227 0.70 -7.95 1.23
C LEU A 227 2.14 -8.38 1.54
N LEU A 228 2.35 -9.67 1.78
CA LEU A 228 3.67 -10.22 2.04
C LEU A 228 4.57 -10.06 0.82
N TYR A 229 4.08 -10.34 -0.39
CA TYR A 229 4.83 -10.05 -1.61
C TYR A 229 5.19 -8.58 -1.73
N THR A 230 4.28 -7.65 -1.40
CA THR A 230 4.58 -6.22 -1.41
C THR A 230 5.75 -5.88 -0.48
N TRP A 231 5.73 -6.34 0.77
CA TRP A 231 6.79 -6.01 1.74
C TRP A 231 8.11 -6.75 1.47
N LEU A 232 8.06 -7.98 0.98
CA LEU A 232 9.24 -8.76 0.59
C LEU A 232 9.94 -8.12 -0.61
N ASN A 233 9.18 -7.65 -1.61
CA ASN A 233 9.72 -6.91 -2.75
C ASN A 233 10.37 -5.59 -2.34
N GLU A 234 9.95 -5.02 -1.22
CA GLU A 234 10.52 -3.80 -0.62
C GLU A 234 11.67 -4.06 0.35
N ARG A 235 12.07 -5.34 0.51
CA ARG A 235 13.13 -5.81 1.42
C ARG A 235 12.94 -5.33 2.85
N LYS A 236 11.68 -5.22 3.28
CA LYS A 236 11.35 -4.81 4.65
C LYS A 236 11.32 -6.03 5.56
N PRO A 237 12.01 -5.99 6.72
CA PRO A 237 11.81 -7.00 7.74
C PRO A 237 10.35 -6.93 8.23
N LEU A 238 9.71 -8.09 8.35
CA LEU A 238 8.33 -8.21 8.79
C LEU A 238 8.23 -9.29 9.87
N LEU A 239 7.25 -9.13 10.76
CA LEU A 239 6.94 -10.10 11.82
C LEU A 239 5.53 -10.64 11.60
N LEU A 240 5.43 -11.95 11.35
CA LEU A 240 4.16 -12.65 11.34
C LEU A 240 3.80 -13.03 12.78
N CYS A 241 2.95 -12.22 13.40
CA CYS A 241 2.47 -12.47 14.77
C CYS A 241 1.05 -13.03 14.73
N GLY A 242 0.81 -14.12 15.47
CA GLY A 242 -0.48 -14.77 15.56
C GLY A 242 -0.51 -15.80 16.69
N PRO A 243 -1.69 -16.30 17.06
CA PRO A 243 -1.80 -17.47 17.92
C PRO A 243 -1.14 -18.69 17.25
N PRO A 244 -0.78 -19.74 18.03
CA PRO A 244 -0.26 -20.97 17.45
C PRO A 244 -1.33 -21.66 16.59
N GLY A 245 -1.00 -21.94 15.33
CA GLY A 245 -1.88 -22.53 14.32
C GLY A 245 -2.02 -21.63 13.10
#